data_AF-A0A6J5GT11-F1
#
_entry.id   AF-A0A6J5GT11-F1
#
_cell.length_a   1.000
_cell.length_b   1.000
_cell.length_c   1.000
_cell.angle_alpha   90.00
_cell.angle_beta   90.00
_cell.angle_gamma   90.00
#
_symmetry.space_group_name_H-M   'P 1'
#
loop_
_entity.id
_entity.type
_entity.pdbx_description
1 polymer ?
#
loop_
_entity_poly.entity_id
_entity_poly.type
_entity_poly.pdbx_seq_one_letter_code
_entity_poly.pdbx_strand_id
1 'polypeptide(L)' 'MAPNWNISLFHYRNQGADYSSILVGIQVPASEDAEFRRFLATLGYPHWEETQNPAYRLFLA' A
#
# COMPACT_ATOMS: atom_id res chain seq x y z
N MET A 1 5.94 13.56 -11.27
CA MET A 1 4.59 13.06 -11.63
C MET A 1 4.27 11.95 -10.65
N ALA A 2 3.02 11.82 -10.21
CA ALA A 2 2.63 10.64 -9.46
C ALA A 2 2.96 9.42 -10.35
N PRO A 3 3.67 8.41 -9.84
CA PRO A 3 4.06 7.26 -10.64
C PRO A 3 2.80 6.56 -11.18
N ASN A 4 2.86 6.10 -12.44
CA ASN A 4 1.73 5.51 -13.16
C ASN A 4 1.40 4.07 -12.67
N TRP A 5 1.49 3.81 -11.37
CA TRP A 5 1.18 2.51 -10.79
C TRP A 5 -0.33 2.35 -10.57
N ASN A 6 -0.84 1.18 -10.94
CA ASN A 6 -2.26 0.87 -10.79
C ASN A 6 -2.59 0.54 -9.33
N ILE A 7 -3.65 1.15 -8.80
CA ILE A 7 -4.19 0.80 -7.48
C ILE A 7 -5.19 -0.34 -7.67
N SER A 8 -4.84 -1.52 -7.17
CA SER A 8 -5.69 -2.73 -7.26
C SER A 8 -6.62 -2.91 -6.06
N LEU A 9 -6.28 -2.32 -4.91
CA LEU A 9 -7.08 -2.37 -3.68
C LEU A 9 -6.98 -1.04 -2.96
N PHE A 10 -8.10 -0.55 -2.45
CA PHE A 10 -8.14 0.61 -1.57
C PHE A 10 -9.16 0.37 -0.46
N HIS A 11 -8.68 0.22 0.77
CA HIS A 11 -9.52 0.08 1.96
C HIS A 11 -9.14 1.14 2.99
N TYR A 12 -10.09 2.01 3.30
CA TYR A 12 -9.95 3.03 4.32
C TYR A 12 -10.95 2.77 5.44
N ARG A 13 -10.48 2.83 6.68
CA ARG A 13 -11.34 2.72 7.85
C ARG A 13 -11.05 3.87 8.81
N ASN A 14 -12.00 4.79 8.92
CA ASN A 14 -12.01 5.78 9.99
C ASN A 14 -12.52 5.12 11.29
N GLN A 15 -11.78 5.25 12.39
CA GLN A 15 -12.18 4.68 13.69
C GLN A 15 -12.53 5.72 14.75
N GLY A 16 -12.77 6.98 14.36
CA GLY A 16 -13.26 8.02 15.28
C GLY A 16 -12.29 8.44 16.38
N ALA A 17 -11.12 7.79 16.47
CA ALA A 17 -9.95 8.24 17.21
C ALA A 17 -9.01 9.00 16.25
N ASP A 18 -8.03 9.73 16.78
CA ASP A 18 -7.02 10.51 16.04
C ASP A 18 -6.07 9.66 15.17
N TYR A 19 -6.45 8.43 14.85
CA TYR A 19 -5.69 7.50 14.03
C TYR A 19 -6.60 6.86 12.97
N SER A 20 -6.11 6.84 11.74
CA SER A 20 -6.74 6.12 10.63
C SER A 20 -5.67 5.33 9.89
N SER A 21 -6.04 4.14 9.44
CA SER A 21 -5.17 3.27 8.65
C SER A 21 -5.80 3.06 7.28
N ILE A 22 -4.95 3.06 6.25
CA ILE A 22 -5.32 2.72 4.88
C ILE A 22 -4.55 1.46 4.51
N LEU A 23 -5.25 0.49 3.94
CA LEU A 23 -4.64 -0.63 3.22
C LEU A 23 -4.75 -0.35 1.72
N VAL A 24 -3.63 -0.32 1.01
CA VAL A 24 -3.57 -0.10 -0.43
C VAL A 24 -2.84 -1.26 -1.09
N GLY A 25 -3.44 -1.81 -2.15
CA GLY A 25 -2.76 -2.72 -3.08
C GLY A 25 -2.31 -1.93 -4.31
N ILE A 26 -1.03 -2.05 -4.65
CA ILE A 26 -0.42 -1.36 -5.79
C ILE A 26 0.23 -2.40 -6.69
N GLN A 27 -0.09 -2.37 -7.97
CA GLN A 27 0.57 -3.20 -8.97
C GLN A 27 1.78 -2.44 -9.52
N VAL A 28 2.97 -2.94 -9.17
CA VAL A 28 4.26 -2.37 -9.56
C VAL A 28 4.99 -3.39 -10.43
N PRO A 29 5.43 -3.03 -11.65
CA PRO A 29 6.31 -3.88 -12.44
C PRO A 29 7.60 -4.19 -11.68
N ALA A 30 8.11 -5.41 -11.79
CA ALA A 30 9.33 -5.82 -11.06
C ALA A 30 10.56 -4.92 -11.37
N SER A 31 10.63 -4.35 -12.58
CA SER A 31 11.67 -3.40 -12.99
C SER A 31 11.62 -2.07 -12.23
N GLU A 32 10.48 -1.73 -11.63
CA GLU A 32 10.22 -0.45 -10.97
C GLU A 32 10.20 -0.56 -9.44
N ASP A 33 10.44 -1.75 -8.86
CA ASP A 33 10.42 -1.98 -7.41
C ASP A 33 11.36 -1.02 -6.65
N ALA A 34 12.55 -0.76 -7.20
CA ALA A 34 13.51 0.15 -6.60
C ALA A 34 13.01 1.61 -6.58
N GLU A 35 12.29 2.04 -7.61
CA GLU A 35 11.67 3.36 -7.66
C GLU A 35 10.48 3.44 -6.68
N PHE A 36 9.68 2.38 -6.62
CA PHE A 36 8.58 2.26 -5.67
C PHE A 36 9.04 2.37 -4.21
N ARG A 37 10.10 1.65 -3.83
CA ARG A 37 10.68 1.76 -2.48
C ARG A 37 11.17 3.18 -2.16
N ARG A 38 11.79 3.86 -3.14
CA ARG A 38 12.21 5.27 -2.97
C ARG A 38 11.00 6.16 -2.77
N PHE A 39 9.94 5.98 -3.56
CA PHE A 39 8.70 6.73 -3.41
C PHE A 39 8.07 6.50 -2.04
N LEU A 40 7.96 5.26 -1.56
CA LEU A 40 7.42 4.96 -0.23
C LEU A 40 8.18 5.68 0.89
N ALA A 41 9.51 5.80 0.77
CA ALA A 41 10.33 6.54 1.72
C ALA A 41 10.03 8.06 1.73
N THR A 42 9.47 8.61 0.64
CA THR A 42 9.08 10.04 0.57
C THR A 42 7.73 10.35 1.21
N LEU A 43 6.90 9.33 1.50
CA LEU A 43 5.54 9.54 2.01
C LEU A 43 5.51 10.20 3.40
N GLY A 44 6.56 10.03 4.20
CA GLY A 44 6.62 10.59 5.56
C GLY A 44 5.67 9.93 6.57
N TYR A 45 4.98 8.86 6.17
CA TYR A 45 4.09 8.08 7.02
C TYR A 45 4.65 6.69 7.31
N PRO A 46 4.47 6.15 8.52
CA PRO A 46 4.75 4.75 8.80
C PRO A 46 3.96 3.85 7.85
N HIS A 47 4.63 2.88 7.24
CA HIS A 47 4.05 1.89 6.35
C HIS A 47 4.76 0.55 6.51
N TRP A 48 4.09 -0.52 6.08
CA TRP A 48 4.43 -1.90 6.34
C TRP A 48 4.11 -2.69 5.08
N GLU A 49 4.97 -3.63 4.70
CA GLU A 49 4.66 -4.53 3.60
C GLU A 49 3.75 -5.66 4.10
N GLU A 50 2.53 -5.74 3.55
CA GLU A 50 1.55 -6.77 3.91
C GLU A 50 1.34 -7.81 2.78
N THR A 51 2.17 -7.79 1.73
CA THR A 51 2.06 -8.66 0.54
C THR A 51 1.97 -10.15 0.89
N GLN A 52 2.68 -10.58 1.94
CA GLN A 52 2.73 -11.99 2.36
C GLN A 52 1.76 -12.35 3.48
N ASN A 53 0.95 -11.39 3.95
CA ASN A 53 0.02 -11.61 5.06
C ASN A 53 -1.00 -12.71 4.70
N PRO A 54 -1.12 -13.79 5.49
CA PRO A 54 -2.10 -14.84 5.23
C PRO A 54 -3.54 -14.33 5.19
N ALA A 55 -3.88 -13.31 5.97
CA ALA A 55 -5.22 -12.72 5.97
C ALA A 55 -5.57 -12.08 4.62
N TYR A 56 -4.60 -11.45 3.94
CA TYR A 56 -4.82 -10.91 2.59
C TYR A 56 -5.29 -12.00 1.62
N ARG A 57 -4.59 -13.14 1.60
CA ARG A 57 -4.93 -14.29 0.75
C ARG A 57 -6.27 -14.93 1.08
N LEU A 58 -6.67 -14.90 2.35
CA LEU A 58 -7.89 -15.55 2.82
C LEU A 58 -9.16 -14.70 2.60
N PHE A 59 -9.04 -13.38 2.60
CA PHE A 59 -10.21 -12.49 2.67
C PHE A 59 -10.31 -11.45 1.54
N LEU A 60 -9.25 -11.23 0.76
CA LEU A 60 -9.16 -10.12 -0.21
C LEU A 60 -8.75 -10.56 -1.63
N ALA A 61 -8.79 -11.88 -1.92
CA ALA A 61 -8.40 -12.46 -3.21
C ALA A 61 -9.44 -12.22 -4.33
#